data_AF-A0A2T5I3U7-F1
#
_entry.id   AF-A0A2T5I3U7-F1
#
_cell.length_a   1.000
_cell.length_b   1.000
_cell.length_c   1.000
_cell.angle_alpha   90.00
_cell.angle_beta   90.00
_cell.angle_gamma   90.00
#
_symmetry.space_group_name_H-M   'P 1'
#
loop_
_entity.id
_entity.type
_entity.pdbx_description
1 polymer ?
#
loop_
_entity_poly.entity_id
_entity_poly.type
_entity_poly.pdbx_seq_one_letter_code
_entity_poly.pdbx_strand_id
1 'polypeptide(L)'
;MHIGIPAEIRGGETRVAATPETVKKYTAKGVHKVSVQSGAGAGASIPDSAYQEAGATIVADVAELYAQAQIILKVRGPESTELAMIRKDAVLLGLLTPHHKESVDALTQHGLTAFAMEKLPRISRAQNMDVLSSQANIAGYKAVIMAANVYQKFFPMLMTAAGTVKAARVLILGAGVAGLQAIATAKRLGAVVEAFDVRPAVKEQVESLGAKFVEVPLSDEEKAKAETAGGYATEMSDDYKRRQGELVHERAIAADIIITTALIPGRPAPVLIKEETVQAMKPGSVIVDMAVEAGGNCPLSELNQTVVKHGVHLIGIANLPGLVAADASTLYARNLMNFLNLMLDPASGELKIDRTDEIIAGTLLCGGGEIAATS
;
A
#
# COMPACT_ATOMS: atom_id res chain seq x y z
N MET A 1 -26.88 -6.63 10.57
CA MET A 1 -26.00 -5.55 11.07
C MET A 1 -26.15 -4.28 10.22
N HIS A 2 -25.87 -3.11 10.78
CA HIS A 2 -25.76 -1.84 10.03
C HIS A 2 -24.28 -1.50 9.75
N ILE A 3 -23.90 -1.51 8.48
CA ILE A 3 -22.55 -1.20 8.00
C ILE A 3 -22.53 0.25 7.45
N GLY A 4 -21.61 1.07 7.93
CA GLY A 4 -21.42 2.46 7.51
C GLY A 4 -20.13 2.63 6.70
N ILE A 5 -20.24 3.30 5.56
CA ILE A 5 -19.14 3.64 4.65
C ILE A 5 -19.04 5.17 4.55
N PRO A 6 -18.30 5.83 5.45
CA PRO A 6 -18.07 7.27 5.37
C PRO A 6 -17.13 7.62 4.21
N ALA A 7 -17.15 8.88 3.78
CA ALA A 7 -16.15 9.46 2.90
C ALA A 7 -14.82 9.61 3.67
N GLU A 8 -13.70 9.46 2.98
CA GLU A 8 -12.39 9.77 3.55
C GLU A 8 -12.17 11.30 3.56
N ILE A 9 -11.75 11.84 4.70
CA ILE A 9 -11.54 13.29 4.88
C ILE A 9 -10.05 13.69 4.91
N ARG A 10 -9.14 12.71 4.98
CA ARG A 10 -7.71 12.97 4.99
C ARG A 10 -7.28 13.45 3.61
N GLY A 11 -6.53 14.56 3.57
CA GLY A 11 -6.08 15.17 2.32
C GLY A 11 -5.31 14.17 1.43
N GLY A 12 -5.67 14.13 0.15
CA GLY A 12 -5.06 13.23 -0.84
C GLY A 12 -5.58 11.78 -0.79
N GLU A 13 -6.51 11.44 0.11
CA GLU A 13 -7.22 10.17 0.05
C GLU A 13 -8.40 10.26 -0.91
N THR A 14 -8.40 9.37 -1.90
CA THR A 14 -9.39 9.32 -2.99
C THR A 14 -10.06 7.95 -3.07
N ARG A 15 -9.60 6.99 -2.27
CA ARG A 15 -10.18 5.64 -2.21
C ARG A 15 -11.41 5.63 -1.30
N VAL A 16 -12.18 4.54 -1.40
CA VAL A 16 -13.35 4.26 -0.57
C VAL A 16 -13.35 2.81 -0.11
N ALA A 17 -13.86 2.55 1.09
CA ALA A 17 -13.77 1.25 1.75
C ALA A 17 -14.78 0.19 1.24
N ALA A 18 -15.77 0.61 0.46
CA ALA A 18 -16.71 -0.27 -0.20
C ALA A 18 -17.07 0.23 -1.61
N THR A 19 -17.28 -0.71 -2.53
CA THR A 19 -17.76 -0.46 -3.89
C THR A 19 -19.16 -1.05 -4.09
N PRO A 20 -19.90 -0.66 -5.14
CA PRO A 20 -21.22 -1.23 -5.45
C PRO A 20 -21.22 -2.76 -5.49
N GLU A 21 -20.13 -3.39 -5.94
CA GLU A 21 -19.99 -4.85 -5.91
C GLU A 21 -20.07 -5.41 -4.48
N THR A 22 -19.28 -4.87 -3.55
CA THR A 22 -19.27 -5.33 -2.15
C THR A 22 -20.53 -4.93 -1.40
N VAL A 23 -21.09 -3.75 -1.69
CA VAL A 23 -22.38 -3.31 -1.15
C VAL A 23 -23.49 -4.28 -1.52
N LYS A 24 -23.58 -4.67 -2.79
CA LYS A 24 -24.57 -5.64 -3.26
C LYS A 24 -24.44 -7.00 -2.56
N LYS A 25 -23.22 -7.40 -2.18
CA LYS A 25 -22.98 -8.63 -1.42
C LYS A 25 -23.42 -8.50 0.05
N TYR A 26 -23.19 -7.35 0.68
CA TYR A 26 -23.64 -7.09 2.05
C TYR A 26 -25.17 -6.99 2.16
N THR A 27 -25.81 -6.32 1.21
CA THR A 27 -27.27 -6.13 1.19
C THR A 27 -28.02 -7.37 0.70
N ALA A 28 -27.30 -8.36 0.16
CA ALA A 28 -27.89 -9.61 -0.31
C ALA A 28 -28.72 -10.27 0.80
N LYS A 29 -29.88 -10.81 0.42
CA LYS A 29 -30.84 -11.46 1.32
C LYS A 29 -31.41 -10.56 2.44
N GLY A 30 -31.14 -9.24 2.42
CA GLY A 30 -31.68 -8.28 3.40
C GLY A 30 -31.08 -8.37 4.80
N VAL A 31 -29.96 -9.09 4.96
CA VAL A 31 -29.37 -9.40 6.26
C VAL A 31 -28.56 -8.22 6.86
N HIS A 32 -28.06 -7.33 6.00
CA HIS A 32 -27.37 -6.12 6.44
C HIS A 32 -27.96 -4.87 5.80
N LYS A 33 -28.03 -3.80 6.60
CA LYS A 33 -28.26 -2.43 6.11
C LYS A 33 -26.91 -1.80 5.81
N VAL A 34 -26.74 -1.24 4.62
CA VAL A 34 -25.53 -0.50 4.24
C VAL A 34 -25.88 0.96 4.06
N SER A 35 -25.18 1.84 4.78
CA SER A 35 -25.24 3.29 4.60
C SER A 35 -23.92 3.79 4.02
N VAL A 36 -24.00 4.58 2.96
CA VAL A 36 -22.83 5.21 2.33
C VAL A 36 -23.01 6.71 2.42
N GLN A 37 -21.98 7.44 2.88
CA GLN A 37 -22.03 8.90 2.87
C GLN A 37 -22.10 9.41 1.43
N SER A 38 -22.93 10.41 1.17
CA SER A 38 -23.00 11.05 -0.14
C SER A 38 -21.62 11.55 -0.59
N GLY A 39 -21.23 11.22 -1.81
CA GLY A 39 -19.93 11.58 -2.38
C GLY A 39 -18.76 10.70 -1.93
N ALA A 40 -18.95 9.70 -1.06
CA ALA A 40 -17.85 8.88 -0.54
C ALA A 40 -17.03 8.18 -1.64
N GLY A 41 -17.69 7.77 -2.74
CA GLY A 41 -17.05 7.11 -3.87
C GLY A 41 -16.52 8.04 -4.96
N ALA A 42 -16.66 9.37 -4.82
CA ALA A 42 -16.37 10.31 -5.89
C ALA A 42 -14.90 10.25 -6.36
N GLY A 43 -13.95 10.14 -5.43
CA GLY A 43 -12.53 10.00 -5.74
C GLY A 43 -12.17 8.71 -6.49
N ALA A 44 -13.00 7.68 -6.37
CA ALA A 44 -12.87 6.39 -7.06
C ALA A 44 -13.75 6.30 -8.31
N SER A 45 -14.32 7.41 -8.78
CA SER A 45 -15.25 7.47 -9.92
C SER A 45 -16.52 6.64 -9.73
N ILE A 46 -17.03 6.54 -8.50
CA ILE A 46 -18.24 5.81 -8.17
C ILE A 46 -19.32 6.82 -7.74
N PRO A 47 -20.35 7.07 -8.57
CA PRO A 47 -21.43 7.97 -8.22
C PRO A 47 -22.36 7.35 -7.16
N ASP A 48 -23.00 8.21 -6.36
CA ASP A 48 -23.98 7.80 -5.33
C ASP A 48 -25.08 6.88 -5.88
N SER A 49 -25.54 7.12 -7.11
CA SER A 49 -26.56 6.30 -7.78
C SER A 49 -26.14 4.83 -7.91
N ALA A 50 -24.85 4.54 -8.14
CA ALA A 50 -24.35 3.18 -8.25
C ALA A 50 -24.42 2.43 -6.91
N TYR A 51 -24.25 3.13 -5.79
CA TYR A 51 -24.44 2.55 -4.45
C TYR A 51 -25.93 2.31 -4.16
N GLN A 52 -26.81 3.23 -4.56
CA GLN A 52 -28.27 3.05 -4.43
C GLN A 52 -28.76 1.84 -5.22
N GLU A 53 -28.31 1.69 -6.47
CA GLU A 53 -28.61 0.53 -7.32
C GLU A 53 -28.10 -0.80 -6.72
N ALA A 54 -27.01 -0.75 -5.94
CA ALA A 54 -26.49 -1.88 -5.18
C ALA A 54 -27.24 -2.15 -3.86
N GLY A 55 -28.22 -1.31 -3.50
CA GLY A 55 -29.08 -1.47 -2.33
C GLY A 55 -28.61 -0.73 -1.07
N ALA A 56 -27.61 0.15 -1.17
CA ALA A 56 -27.24 1.01 -0.05
C ALA A 56 -28.19 2.22 0.09
N THR A 57 -28.30 2.72 1.32
CA THR A 57 -28.89 4.02 1.60
C THR A 57 -27.81 5.09 1.54
N ILE A 58 -28.02 6.14 0.74
CA ILE A 58 -27.14 7.31 0.74
C ILE A 58 -27.51 8.21 1.90
N VAL A 59 -26.52 8.62 2.68
CA VAL A 59 -26.69 9.48 3.86
C VAL A 59 -25.94 10.78 3.63
N ALA A 60 -26.63 11.92 3.74
CA ALA A 60 -26.02 13.24 3.57
C ALA A 60 -25.26 13.69 4.84
N ASP A 61 -25.84 13.44 6.02
CA ASP A 61 -25.24 13.78 7.30
C ASP A 61 -24.33 12.64 7.79
N VAL A 62 -23.02 12.89 7.82
CA VAL A 62 -22.03 11.90 8.29
C VAL A 62 -22.19 11.58 9.77
N ALA A 63 -22.70 12.51 10.58
CA ALA A 63 -22.94 12.28 12.01
C ALA A 63 -24.04 11.22 12.20
N GLU A 64 -25.09 11.24 11.38
CA GLU A 64 -26.13 10.21 11.38
C GLU A 64 -25.53 8.83 11.04
N LEU A 65 -24.69 8.75 10.00
CA LEU A 65 -24.04 7.51 9.60
C LEU A 65 -23.21 6.93 10.76
N TYR A 66 -22.36 7.76 11.36
CA TYR A 66 -21.49 7.35 12.46
C TYR A 66 -22.24 6.98 13.75
N ALA A 67 -23.38 7.64 14.03
CA ALA A 67 -24.20 7.33 15.20
C ALA A 67 -24.98 6.01 15.06
N GLN A 68 -25.39 5.63 13.84
CA GLN A 68 -26.21 4.44 13.62
C GLN A 68 -25.37 3.18 13.33
N ALA A 69 -24.30 3.31 12.55
CA ALA A 69 -23.56 2.17 12.02
C ALA A 69 -22.84 1.37 13.11
N GLN A 70 -23.13 0.06 13.18
CA GLN A 70 -22.51 -0.88 14.10
C GLN A 70 -21.12 -1.33 13.63
N ILE A 71 -20.91 -1.32 12.31
CA ILE A 71 -19.63 -1.65 11.68
C ILE A 71 -19.26 -0.48 10.78
N ILE A 72 -18.07 0.08 10.95
CA ILE A 72 -17.50 1.15 10.13
C ILE A 72 -16.38 0.57 9.30
N LEU A 73 -16.48 0.71 7.98
CA LEU A 73 -15.39 0.38 7.05
C LEU A 73 -14.78 1.68 6.56
N LYS A 74 -13.50 1.89 6.84
CA LYS A 74 -12.72 3.04 6.36
C LYS A 74 -11.45 2.58 5.66
N VAL A 75 -10.86 3.47 4.87
CA VAL A 75 -9.53 3.24 4.31
C VAL A 75 -8.48 3.62 5.35
N ARG A 76 -8.56 4.83 5.92
CA ARG A 76 -7.66 5.32 6.95
C ARG A 76 -8.37 5.37 8.30
N GLY A 77 -7.61 5.28 9.39
CA GLY A 77 -8.16 5.49 10.73
C GLY A 77 -8.86 6.86 10.85
N PRO A 78 -9.92 6.97 11.68
CA PRO A 78 -10.69 8.20 11.81
C PRO A 78 -9.84 9.32 12.41
N GLU A 79 -10.06 10.54 11.92
CA GLU A 79 -9.56 11.75 12.58
C GLU A 79 -10.33 11.99 13.89
N SER A 80 -9.79 12.83 14.78
CA SER A 80 -10.41 13.11 16.10
C SER A 80 -11.84 13.62 15.99
N THR A 81 -12.15 14.42 14.97
CA THR A 81 -13.50 14.92 14.68
C THR A 81 -14.45 13.81 14.25
N GLU A 82 -13.97 12.82 13.50
CA GLU A 82 -14.76 11.65 13.10
C GLU A 82 -15.00 10.75 14.30
N LEU A 83 -13.96 10.45 15.07
CA LEU A 83 -14.02 9.58 16.25
C LEU A 83 -15.10 10.02 17.23
N ALA A 84 -15.23 11.33 17.49
CA ALA A 84 -16.24 11.89 18.37
C ALA A 84 -17.70 11.61 17.94
N MET A 85 -17.93 11.38 16.64
CA MET A 85 -19.26 11.09 16.09
C MET A 85 -19.57 9.58 16.07
N ILE A 86 -18.54 8.73 16.06
CA ILE A 86 -18.71 7.27 16.00
C ILE A 86 -19.40 6.81 17.28
N ARG A 87 -20.48 6.03 17.14
CA ARG A 87 -21.12 5.41 18.30
C ARG A 87 -20.12 4.57 19.11
N LYS A 88 -20.31 4.57 20.42
CA LYS A 88 -19.59 3.64 21.30
C LYS A 88 -19.91 2.20 20.88
N ASP A 89 -18.96 1.29 21.12
CA ASP A 89 -19.07 -0.13 20.81
C ASP A 89 -19.12 -0.49 19.30
N ALA A 90 -18.88 0.47 18.39
CA ALA A 90 -18.75 0.16 16.97
C ALA A 90 -17.52 -0.71 16.69
N VAL A 91 -17.65 -1.55 15.68
CA VAL A 91 -16.53 -2.28 15.09
C VAL A 91 -15.92 -1.43 13.97
N LEU A 92 -14.62 -1.18 14.04
CA LEU A 92 -13.88 -0.38 13.04
C LEU A 92 -12.87 -1.26 12.30
N LEU A 93 -12.96 -1.28 10.96
CA LEU A 93 -11.96 -1.91 10.08
C LEU A 93 -11.32 -0.83 9.21
N GLY A 94 -9.99 -0.83 9.14
CA GLY A 94 -9.24 0.07 8.27
C GLY A 94 -7.73 -0.04 8.42
N LEU A 95 -6.99 0.89 7.81
CA LEU A 95 -5.56 1.10 8.09
C LEU A 95 -5.41 2.01 9.31
N LEU A 96 -5.13 1.43 10.48
CA LEU A 96 -5.26 2.10 11.79
C LEU A 96 -3.94 2.55 12.41
N THR A 97 -2.82 2.37 11.72
CA THR A 97 -1.47 2.78 12.13
C THR A 97 -1.10 2.21 13.51
N PRO A 98 -0.96 0.87 13.67
CA PRO A 98 -0.81 0.19 14.95
C PRO A 98 0.44 0.61 15.74
N HIS A 99 1.42 1.24 15.10
CA HIS A 99 2.62 1.76 15.75
C HIS A 99 2.43 3.17 16.35
N HIS A 100 1.32 3.85 16.03
CA HIS A 100 1.03 5.20 16.52
C HIS A 100 0.22 5.14 17.81
N LYS A 101 0.93 5.12 18.95
CA LYS A 101 0.34 4.89 20.28
C LYS A 101 -0.85 5.82 20.58
N GLU A 102 -0.75 7.11 20.28
CA GLU A 102 -1.82 8.07 20.56
C GLU A 102 -3.11 7.75 19.81
N SER A 103 -3.02 7.28 18.56
CA SER A 103 -4.20 6.86 17.80
C SER A 103 -4.81 5.58 18.39
N VAL A 104 -3.98 4.61 18.77
CA VAL A 104 -4.45 3.37 19.42
C VAL A 104 -5.15 3.67 20.74
N ASP A 105 -4.54 4.52 21.57
CA ASP A 105 -5.08 4.92 22.86
C ASP A 105 -6.42 5.65 22.69
N ALA A 106 -6.55 6.54 21.71
CA ALA A 106 -7.80 7.25 21.41
C ALA A 106 -8.94 6.29 21.00
N LEU A 107 -8.67 5.34 20.10
CA LEU A 107 -9.67 4.33 19.69
C LEU A 107 -10.11 3.45 20.88
N THR A 108 -9.15 3.11 21.74
CA THR A 108 -9.39 2.29 22.94
C THR A 108 -10.25 3.04 23.95
N GLN A 109 -9.89 4.28 24.27
CA GLN A 109 -10.61 5.13 25.24
C GLN A 109 -12.03 5.47 24.77
N HIS A 110 -12.24 5.59 23.45
CA HIS A 110 -13.57 5.79 22.88
C HIS A 110 -14.49 4.57 23.03
N GLY A 111 -13.91 3.38 23.26
CA GLY A 111 -14.64 2.12 23.41
C GLY A 111 -14.93 1.42 22.09
N LEU A 112 -14.07 1.57 21.08
CA LEU A 112 -14.20 0.84 19.81
C LEU A 112 -13.62 -0.57 19.90
N THR A 113 -14.17 -1.48 19.09
CA THR A 113 -13.48 -2.73 18.73
C THR A 113 -12.84 -2.54 17.36
N ALA A 114 -11.52 -2.38 17.33
CA ALA A 114 -10.82 -1.96 16.13
C ALA A 114 -9.89 -3.05 15.60
N PHE A 115 -9.94 -3.27 14.28
CA PHE A 115 -9.09 -4.23 13.57
C PHE A 115 -8.19 -3.48 12.59
N ALA A 116 -6.88 -3.54 12.84
CA ALA A 116 -5.86 -2.94 11.99
C ALA A 116 -5.51 -3.92 10.87
N MET A 117 -5.93 -3.60 9.65
CA MET A 117 -5.75 -4.48 8.50
C MET A 117 -4.27 -4.65 8.10
N GLU A 118 -3.40 -3.73 8.50
CA GLU A 118 -1.95 -3.84 8.33
C GLU A 118 -1.28 -4.84 9.27
N LYS A 119 -1.97 -5.31 10.33
CA LYS A 119 -1.50 -6.36 11.23
C LYS A 119 -1.86 -7.78 10.77
N LEU A 120 -2.47 -7.93 9.59
CA LEU A 120 -2.94 -9.22 9.10
C LEU A 120 -1.80 -10.26 9.08
N PRO A 121 -1.96 -11.43 9.71
CA PRO A 121 -0.96 -12.50 9.68
C PRO A 121 -0.68 -12.96 8.24
N ARG A 122 0.59 -13.16 7.91
CA ARG A 122 1.04 -13.61 6.58
C ARG A 122 0.96 -15.12 6.44
N ILE A 123 -0.27 -15.63 6.43
CA ILE A 123 -0.59 -17.06 6.27
C ILE A 123 -1.42 -17.28 4.99
N SER A 124 -1.34 -18.47 4.40
CA SER A 124 -1.98 -18.77 3.11
C SER A 124 -3.48 -18.46 3.07
N ARG A 125 -4.21 -18.75 4.16
CA ARG A 125 -5.66 -18.50 4.23
C ARG A 125 -6.03 -17.01 4.37
N ALA A 126 -5.09 -16.14 4.71
CA ALA A 126 -5.30 -14.69 4.87
C ALA A 126 -4.94 -13.87 3.62
N GLN A 127 -4.33 -14.47 2.59
CA GLN A 127 -3.80 -13.74 1.43
C GLN A 127 -4.86 -12.90 0.70
N ASN A 128 -6.11 -13.37 0.62
CA ASN A 128 -7.21 -12.64 -0.01
C ASN A 128 -7.77 -11.47 0.85
N MET A 129 -7.29 -11.31 2.08
CA MET A 129 -7.61 -10.21 3.00
C MET A 129 -6.47 -9.21 3.13
N ASP A 130 -5.30 -9.49 2.55
CA ASP A 130 -4.11 -8.65 2.69
C ASP A 130 -4.23 -7.35 1.90
N VAL A 131 -4.60 -6.29 2.63
CA VAL A 131 -4.70 -4.93 2.09
C VAL A 131 -3.33 -4.35 1.73
N LEU A 132 -2.24 -4.73 2.42
CA LEU A 132 -0.93 -4.18 2.13
C LEU A 132 -0.44 -4.68 0.79
N SER A 133 -0.63 -5.98 0.51
CA SER A 133 -0.29 -6.58 -0.77
C SER A 133 -1.10 -6.00 -1.92
N SER A 134 -2.43 -5.86 -1.76
CA SER A 134 -3.28 -5.31 -2.83
C SER A 134 -2.92 -3.86 -3.17
N GLN A 135 -2.70 -3.02 -2.15
CA GLN A 135 -2.35 -1.62 -2.36
C GLN A 135 -0.91 -1.45 -2.86
N ALA A 136 0.05 -2.23 -2.36
CA ALA A 136 1.44 -2.20 -2.81
C ALA A 136 1.57 -2.57 -4.29
N ASN A 137 0.78 -3.56 -4.74
CA ASN A 137 0.73 -3.93 -6.16
C ASN A 137 0.37 -2.71 -7.02
N ILE A 138 -0.75 -2.05 -6.72
CA ILE A 138 -1.20 -0.85 -7.44
C ILE A 138 -0.15 0.27 -7.39
N ALA A 139 0.47 0.49 -6.24
CA ALA A 139 1.50 1.50 -6.07
C ALA A 139 2.71 1.24 -7.00
N GLY A 140 3.16 -0.02 -7.12
CA GLY A 140 4.25 -0.41 -8.02
C GLY A 140 3.92 -0.17 -9.51
N TYR A 141 2.67 -0.46 -9.91
CA TYR A 141 2.19 -0.10 -11.24
C TYR A 141 2.22 1.42 -11.46
N LYS A 142 1.63 2.18 -10.53
CA LYS A 142 1.52 3.64 -10.66
C LYS A 142 2.88 4.33 -10.70
N ALA A 143 3.84 3.85 -9.91
CA ALA A 143 5.21 4.38 -9.90
C ALA A 143 5.84 4.37 -11.29
N VAL A 144 5.70 3.27 -12.04
CA VAL A 144 6.21 3.16 -13.41
C VAL A 144 5.47 4.12 -14.36
N ILE A 145 4.14 4.24 -14.26
CA ILE A 145 3.37 5.16 -15.09
C ILE A 145 3.76 6.62 -14.84
N MET A 146 3.99 6.99 -13.59
CA MET A 146 4.47 8.34 -13.25
C MET A 146 5.87 8.59 -13.77
N ALA A 147 6.78 7.62 -13.64
CA ALA A 147 8.11 7.71 -14.23
C ALA A 147 8.03 7.90 -15.74
N ALA A 148 7.19 7.12 -16.43
CA ALA A 148 7.01 7.20 -17.88
C ALA A 148 6.42 8.54 -18.34
N ASN A 149 5.55 9.16 -17.55
CA ASN A 149 4.98 10.47 -17.86
C ASN A 149 6.01 11.62 -17.73
N VAL A 150 6.97 11.49 -16.81
CA VAL A 150 8.01 12.51 -16.59
C VAL A 150 9.22 12.29 -17.50
N TYR A 151 9.57 11.04 -17.77
CA TYR A 151 10.74 10.68 -18.55
C TYR A 151 10.58 11.08 -20.03
N GLN A 152 11.58 11.78 -20.58
CA GLN A 152 11.49 12.41 -21.90
C GLN A 152 11.89 11.51 -23.07
N LYS A 153 12.06 10.20 -22.84
CA LYS A 153 12.39 9.23 -23.91
C LYS A 153 11.44 8.04 -23.85
N PHE A 154 11.40 7.28 -24.95
CA PHE A 154 10.65 6.03 -25.01
C PHE A 154 11.20 4.99 -24.01
N PHE A 155 10.30 4.24 -23.39
CA PHE A 155 10.64 3.03 -22.64
C PHE A 155 11.10 1.88 -23.55
N PRO A 156 10.39 1.54 -24.63
CA PRO A 156 10.79 0.43 -25.49
C PRO A 156 11.91 0.82 -26.43
N MET A 157 12.62 -0.19 -26.93
CA MET A 157 13.46 -0.01 -28.12
C MET A 157 12.54 0.16 -29.34
N LEU A 158 12.80 1.19 -30.14
CA LEU A 158 12.07 1.43 -31.38
C LEU A 158 13.05 1.54 -32.54
N MET A 159 12.80 0.79 -33.62
CA MET A 159 13.48 0.96 -34.89
C MET A 159 12.60 1.83 -35.79
N THR A 160 13.10 3.02 -36.13
CA THR A 160 12.35 4.01 -36.93
C THR A 160 13.12 4.36 -38.20
N ALA A 161 12.46 5.04 -39.14
CA ALA A 161 13.12 5.55 -40.34
C ALA A 161 14.28 6.53 -40.03
N ALA A 162 14.22 7.23 -38.89
CA ALA A 162 15.26 8.16 -38.44
C ALA A 162 16.38 7.49 -37.61
N GLY A 163 16.32 6.16 -37.42
CA GLY A 163 17.28 5.38 -36.64
C GLY A 163 16.64 4.67 -35.44
N THR A 164 17.50 4.08 -34.61
CA THR A 164 17.11 3.25 -33.47
C THR A 164 17.14 4.04 -32.17
N VAL A 165 16.02 4.06 -31.45
CA VAL A 165 15.95 4.54 -30.07
C VAL A 165 16.17 3.36 -29.13
N LYS A 166 17.13 3.49 -28.20
CA LYS A 166 17.42 2.46 -27.19
C LYS A 166 16.32 2.41 -26.14
N ALA A 167 16.04 1.21 -25.62
CA ALA A 167 15.13 1.02 -24.50
C ALA A 167 15.67 1.72 -23.24
N ALA A 168 14.74 2.21 -22.40
CA ALA A 168 15.07 2.76 -21.09
C ALA A 168 15.63 1.67 -20.18
N ARG A 169 16.62 2.04 -19.34
CA ARG A 169 17.16 1.20 -18.27
C ARG A 169 16.48 1.56 -16.96
N VAL A 170 15.74 0.62 -16.39
CA VAL A 170 15.01 0.80 -15.12
C VAL A 170 15.69 -0.04 -14.03
N LEU A 171 16.05 0.59 -12.92
CA LEU A 171 16.55 -0.07 -11.71
C LEU A 171 15.48 -0.05 -10.62
N ILE A 172 15.11 -1.22 -10.12
CA ILE A 172 14.14 -1.35 -9.02
C ILE A 172 14.90 -1.73 -7.74
N LEU A 173 14.76 -0.92 -6.70
CA LEU A 173 15.40 -1.14 -5.39
C LEU A 173 14.35 -1.59 -4.37
N GLY A 174 14.33 -2.90 -4.12
CA GLY A 174 13.30 -3.63 -3.37
C GLY A 174 12.43 -4.46 -4.31
N ALA A 175 12.32 -5.77 -4.04
CA ALA A 175 11.50 -6.72 -4.80
C ALA A 175 10.42 -7.36 -3.90
N GLY A 176 9.80 -6.53 -3.06
CA GLY A 176 8.50 -6.86 -2.46
C GLY A 176 7.37 -6.77 -3.49
N VAL A 177 6.11 -6.81 -3.03
CA VAL A 177 4.93 -6.79 -3.92
C VAL A 177 4.92 -5.57 -4.86
N ALA A 178 5.23 -4.38 -4.33
CA ALA A 178 5.36 -3.16 -5.13
C ALA A 178 6.48 -3.25 -6.17
N GLY A 179 7.67 -3.69 -5.75
CA GLY A 179 8.82 -3.86 -6.63
C GLY A 179 8.56 -4.85 -7.77
N LEU A 180 7.99 -6.00 -7.47
CA LEU A 180 7.62 -7.00 -8.48
C LEU A 180 6.58 -6.47 -9.48
N GLN A 181 5.59 -5.71 -9.01
CA GLN A 181 4.62 -5.08 -9.92
C GLN A 181 5.26 -3.97 -10.76
N ALA A 182 6.21 -3.21 -10.21
CA ALA A 182 6.99 -2.23 -10.96
C ALA A 182 7.86 -2.91 -12.03
N ILE A 183 8.53 -4.02 -11.71
CA ILE A 183 9.26 -4.85 -12.66
C ILE A 183 8.32 -5.27 -13.81
N ALA A 184 7.19 -5.91 -13.48
CA ALA A 184 6.24 -6.39 -14.48
C ALA A 184 5.73 -5.25 -15.38
N THR A 185 5.45 -4.08 -14.80
CA THR A 185 4.95 -2.92 -15.56
C THR A 185 6.03 -2.31 -16.46
N ALA A 186 7.26 -2.13 -15.96
CA ALA A 186 8.37 -1.63 -16.76
C ALA A 186 8.73 -2.58 -17.91
N LYS A 187 8.68 -3.90 -17.66
CA LYS A 187 8.84 -4.94 -18.70
C LYS A 187 7.74 -4.88 -19.75
N ARG A 188 6.48 -4.67 -19.36
CA ARG A 188 5.35 -4.45 -20.30
C ARG A 188 5.54 -3.21 -21.17
N LEU A 189 6.19 -2.17 -20.65
CA LEU A 189 6.57 -0.98 -21.44
C LEU A 189 7.83 -1.19 -22.29
N GLY A 190 8.46 -2.36 -22.27
CA GLY A 190 9.61 -2.70 -23.11
C GLY A 190 10.96 -2.22 -22.58
N ALA A 191 11.05 -1.82 -21.30
CA ALA A 191 12.30 -1.41 -20.68
C ALA A 191 13.24 -2.60 -20.42
N VAL A 192 14.53 -2.29 -20.32
CA VAL A 192 15.54 -3.18 -19.72
C VAL A 192 15.48 -2.98 -18.22
N VAL A 193 15.14 -4.03 -17.47
CA VAL A 193 14.91 -3.93 -16.03
C VAL A 193 15.95 -4.72 -15.26
N GLU A 194 16.57 -4.05 -14.29
CA GLU A 194 17.43 -4.64 -13.27
C GLU A 194 16.76 -4.43 -11.90
N ALA A 195 16.89 -5.37 -10.98
CA ALA A 195 16.31 -5.24 -9.65
C ALA A 195 17.23 -5.78 -8.56
N PHE A 196 17.20 -5.14 -7.39
CA PHE A 196 17.95 -5.54 -6.20
C PHE A 196 16.98 -5.74 -5.03
N ASP A 197 17.22 -6.76 -4.22
CA ASP A 197 16.61 -6.95 -2.90
C ASP A 197 17.63 -7.66 -2.00
N VAL A 198 17.55 -7.42 -0.69
CA VAL A 198 18.46 -8.08 0.27
C VAL A 198 18.11 -9.56 0.46
N ARG A 199 16.86 -9.94 0.19
CA ARG A 199 16.35 -11.31 0.38
C ARG A 199 16.73 -12.17 -0.83
N PRO A 200 17.47 -13.28 -0.65
CA PRO A 200 17.83 -14.16 -1.76
C PRO A 200 16.62 -14.83 -2.44
N ALA A 201 15.54 -15.09 -1.68
CA ALA A 201 14.36 -15.83 -2.15
C ALA A 201 13.60 -15.13 -3.29
N VAL A 202 13.75 -13.82 -3.45
CA VAL A 202 13.05 -13.07 -4.52
C VAL A 202 13.78 -13.11 -5.86
N LYS A 203 15.01 -13.61 -5.92
CA LYS A 203 15.80 -13.68 -7.16
C LYS A 203 15.04 -14.40 -8.27
N GLU A 204 14.51 -15.58 -7.98
CA GLU A 204 13.74 -16.37 -8.95
C GLU A 204 12.47 -15.63 -9.41
N GLN A 205 11.82 -14.89 -8.50
CA GLN A 205 10.64 -14.09 -8.84
C GLN A 205 10.98 -12.95 -9.80
N VAL A 206 12.08 -12.23 -9.55
CA VAL A 206 12.60 -11.18 -10.44
C VAL A 206 12.94 -11.74 -11.82
N GLU A 207 13.66 -12.85 -11.87
CA GLU A 207 14.09 -13.49 -13.13
C GLU A 207 12.89 -14.04 -13.92
N SER A 208 11.87 -14.58 -13.24
CA SER A 208 10.63 -15.06 -13.88
C SER A 208 9.85 -13.96 -14.60
N LEU A 209 10.00 -12.71 -14.15
CA LEU A 209 9.42 -11.52 -14.81
C LEU A 209 10.31 -10.99 -15.94
N GLY A 210 11.46 -11.62 -16.20
CA GLY A 210 12.40 -11.24 -17.25
C GLY A 210 13.28 -10.03 -16.90
N ALA A 211 13.43 -9.72 -15.61
CA ALA A 211 14.39 -8.73 -15.12
C ALA A 211 15.69 -9.42 -14.67
N LYS A 212 16.79 -8.67 -14.67
CA LYS A 212 18.07 -9.15 -14.16
C LYS A 212 18.18 -8.85 -12.67
N PHE A 213 18.46 -9.85 -11.86
CA PHE A 213 18.73 -9.65 -10.44
C PHE A 213 20.16 -9.11 -10.24
N VAL A 214 20.30 -8.07 -9.42
CA VAL A 214 21.57 -7.46 -9.03
C VAL A 214 22.01 -8.15 -7.75
N GLU A 215 23.05 -8.97 -7.82
CA GLU A 215 23.54 -9.74 -6.66
C GLU A 215 24.65 -9.00 -5.94
N VAL A 216 24.42 -8.70 -4.66
CA VAL A 216 25.51 -8.39 -3.71
C VAL A 216 25.91 -9.72 -3.06
N PRO A 217 27.17 -10.17 -3.16
CA PRO A 217 27.60 -11.42 -2.54
C PRO A 217 27.26 -11.45 -1.05
N LEU A 218 26.61 -12.51 -0.59
CA LEU A 218 26.26 -12.70 0.83
C LEU A 218 27.07 -13.87 1.39
N SER A 219 27.59 -13.72 2.61
CA SER A 219 28.04 -14.88 3.39
C SER A 219 26.85 -15.74 3.82
N ASP A 220 27.07 -17.00 4.19
CA ASP A 220 25.97 -17.88 4.61
C ASP A 220 25.28 -17.40 5.90
N GLU A 221 26.02 -16.73 6.79
CA GLU A 221 25.45 -16.08 7.98
C GLU A 221 24.58 -14.87 7.63
N GLU A 222 24.97 -14.08 6.62
CA GLU A 222 24.21 -12.92 6.15
C GLU A 222 22.92 -13.35 5.46
N LYS A 223 22.96 -14.42 4.64
CA LYS A 223 21.77 -14.99 4.00
C LYS A 223 20.74 -15.43 5.03
N ALA A 224 21.16 -16.11 6.09
CA ALA A 224 20.26 -16.61 7.14
C ALA A 224 19.57 -15.48 7.92
N LYS A 225 20.17 -14.28 7.95
CA LYS A 225 19.62 -13.13 8.68
C LYS A 225 18.81 -12.18 7.80
N ALA A 226 18.90 -12.27 6.48
CA ALA A 226 18.32 -11.29 5.55
C ALA A 226 16.79 -11.18 5.59
N GLU A 227 16.10 -12.21 6.10
CA GLU A 227 14.64 -12.29 6.13
C GLU A 227 14.12 -12.78 7.48
N THR A 228 13.03 -12.20 7.95
CA THR A 228 12.29 -12.64 9.14
C THR A 228 11.36 -13.82 8.81
N ALA A 229 10.86 -14.54 9.81
CA ALA A 229 9.87 -15.60 9.60
C ALA A 229 8.60 -15.13 8.85
N GLY A 230 8.27 -13.83 8.92
CA GLY A 230 7.15 -13.22 8.20
C GLY A 230 7.49 -12.75 6.77
N GLY A 231 8.68 -13.06 6.25
CA GLY A 231 9.09 -12.68 4.90
C GLY A 231 9.51 -11.22 4.73
N TYR A 232 9.76 -10.50 5.83
CA TYR A 232 10.28 -9.12 5.79
C TYR A 232 11.80 -9.09 5.82
N ALA A 233 12.38 -8.16 5.07
CA ALA A 233 13.81 -7.86 5.15
C ALA A 233 14.21 -7.35 6.54
N THR A 234 15.44 -7.66 6.95
CA THR A 234 16.04 -7.18 8.20
C THR A 234 17.14 -6.15 7.94
N GLU A 235 17.67 -5.56 9.01
CA GLU A 235 18.82 -4.69 8.93
C GLU A 235 20.14 -5.48 8.80
N MET A 236 20.92 -5.14 7.77
CA MET A 236 22.17 -5.82 7.43
C MET A 236 23.40 -5.18 8.12
N SER A 237 24.53 -5.89 8.10
CA SER A 237 25.82 -5.42 8.63
C SER A 237 26.35 -4.17 7.90
N ASP A 238 27.22 -3.39 8.54
CA ASP A 238 27.80 -2.18 7.93
C ASP A 238 28.69 -2.52 6.72
N ASP A 239 29.43 -3.62 6.76
CA ASP A 239 30.21 -4.06 5.60
C ASP A 239 29.31 -4.45 4.42
N TYR A 240 28.20 -5.14 4.68
CA TYR A 240 27.22 -5.44 3.63
C TYR A 240 26.61 -4.16 3.06
N LYS A 241 26.20 -3.22 3.92
CA LYS A 241 25.66 -1.91 3.49
C LYS A 241 26.67 -1.16 2.61
N ARG A 242 27.97 -1.23 2.91
CA ARG A 242 29.04 -0.65 2.06
C ARG A 242 29.10 -1.32 0.69
N ARG A 243 29.22 -2.65 0.64
CA ARG A 243 29.27 -3.43 -0.63
C ARG A 243 28.01 -3.22 -1.48
N GLN A 244 26.86 -3.19 -0.82
CA GLN A 244 25.57 -2.86 -1.43
C GLN A 244 25.59 -1.45 -2.01
N GLY A 245 26.03 -0.45 -1.24
CA GLY A 245 26.10 0.94 -1.69
C GLY A 245 26.97 1.14 -2.92
N GLU A 246 28.14 0.49 -2.98
CA GLU A 246 29.04 0.51 -4.14
C GLU A 246 28.37 -0.06 -5.40
N LEU A 247 27.74 -1.23 -5.30
CA LEU A 247 27.06 -1.85 -6.44
C LEU A 247 25.80 -1.08 -6.87
N VAL A 248 25.01 -0.61 -5.91
CA VAL A 248 23.82 0.22 -6.20
C VAL A 248 24.23 1.50 -6.90
N HIS A 249 25.31 2.16 -6.47
CA HIS A 249 25.84 3.34 -7.14
C HIS A 249 26.20 3.05 -8.62
N GLU A 250 26.97 2.00 -8.89
CA GLU A 250 27.34 1.61 -10.26
C GLU A 250 26.12 1.37 -11.16
N ARG A 251 25.09 0.68 -10.63
CA ARG A 251 23.86 0.39 -11.39
C ARG A 251 22.99 1.62 -11.57
N ALA A 252 22.90 2.48 -10.55
CA ALA A 252 22.08 3.68 -10.55
C ALA A 252 22.55 4.71 -11.57
N ILE A 253 23.86 4.96 -11.68
CA ILE A 253 24.40 5.92 -12.68
C ILE A 253 24.17 5.46 -14.13
N ALA A 254 24.07 4.15 -14.35
CA ALA A 254 23.77 3.56 -15.65
C ALA A 254 22.27 3.56 -15.98
N ALA A 255 21.40 3.63 -14.96
CA ALA A 255 19.95 3.65 -15.12
C ALA A 255 19.44 4.99 -15.64
N ASP A 256 18.33 4.96 -16.37
CA ASP A 256 17.58 6.14 -16.74
C ASP A 256 16.46 6.42 -15.74
N ILE A 257 15.94 5.35 -15.11
CA ILE A 257 14.85 5.42 -14.14
C ILE A 257 15.19 4.54 -12.93
N ILE A 258 14.94 5.05 -11.74
CA ILE A 258 15.05 4.29 -10.49
C ILE A 258 13.70 4.32 -9.78
N ILE A 259 13.24 3.17 -9.30
CA ILE A 259 12.07 3.09 -8.40
C ILE A 259 12.51 2.44 -7.10
N THR A 260 12.32 3.14 -5.99
CA THR A 260 12.72 2.65 -4.67
C THR A 260 11.49 2.28 -3.84
N THR A 261 11.50 1.08 -3.25
CA THR A 261 10.35 0.53 -2.51
C THR A 261 10.76 -0.03 -1.14
N ALA A 262 11.99 0.24 -0.69
CA ALA A 262 12.51 -0.37 0.53
C ALA A 262 11.92 0.32 1.76
N LEU A 263 11.12 -0.42 2.52
CA LEU A 263 10.45 0.08 3.71
C LEU A 263 10.41 -1.02 4.77
N ILE A 264 10.77 -0.65 6.00
CA ILE A 264 10.62 -1.51 7.18
C ILE A 264 9.51 -0.89 8.05
N PRO A 265 8.41 -1.61 8.33
CA PRO A 265 7.33 -1.09 9.16
C PRO A 265 7.82 -0.54 10.51
N GLY A 266 7.33 0.65 10.88
CA GLY A 266 7.68 1.31 12.15
C GLY A 266 9.08 1.91 12.22
N ARG A 267 9.85 1.91 11.12
CA ARG A 267 11.19 2.53 11.04
C ARG A 267 11.28 3.56 9.91
N PRO A 268 12.21 4.51 10.00
CA PRO A 268 12.56 5.36 8.87
C PRO A 268 13.01 4.51 7.67
N ALA A 269 12.72 5.00 6.46
CA ALA A 269 13.18 4.38 5.23
C ALA A 269 14.72 4.40 5.16
N PRO A 270 15.37 3.29 4.74
CA PRO A 270 16.81 3.27 4.57
C PRO A 270 17.22 4.12 3.36
N VAL A 271 18.31 4.88 3.49
CA VAL A 271 18.90 5.61 2.36
C VAL A 271 19.61 4.62 1.43
N LEU A 272 19.12 4.51 0.19
CA LEU A 272 19.69 3.65 -0.84
C LEU A 272 20.32 4.44 -1.97
N ILE A 273 19.78 5.62 -2.28
CA ILE A 273 20.30 6.53 -3.29
C ILE A 273 20.82 7.77 -2.59
N LYS A 274 22.15 7.87 -2.48
CA LYS A 274 22.82 9.05 -1.92
C LYS A 274 22.79 10.21 -2.90
N GLU A 275 22.97 11.42 -2.40
CA GLU A 275 23.06 12.62 -3.25
C GLU A 275 24.19 12.52 -4.29
N GLU A 276 25.36 11.98 -3.92
CA GLU A 276 26.45 11.78 -4.89
C GLU A 276 26.06 10.86 -6.06
N THR A 277 25.19 9.88 -5.81
CA THR A 277 24.65 9.01 -6.86
C THR A 277 23.73 9.79 -7.77
N VAL A 278 22.84 10.64 -7.23
CA VAL A 278 21.94 11.48 -8.04
C VAL A 278 22.73 12.46 -8.92
N GLN A 279 23.79 13.07 -8.38
CA GLN A 279 24.67 13.97 -9.13
C GLN A 279 25.37 13.27 -10.31
N ALA A 280 25.69 11.98 -10.16
CA ALA A 280 26.36 11.19 -11.18
C ALA A 280 25.39 10.54 -12.20
N MET A 281 24.07 10.65 -12.00
CA MET A 281 23.09 10.15 -12.97
C MET A 281 23.04 11.03 -14.22
N LYS A 282 22.50 10.46 -15.30
CA LYS A 282 22.28 11.19 -16.55
C LYS A 282 21.22 12.29 -16.33
N PRO A 283 21.42 13.50 -16.86
CA PRO A 283 20.37 14.51 -16.89
C PRO A 283 19.12 14.00 -17.61
N GLY A 284 17.95 14.33 -17.06
CA GLY A 284 16.65 13.85 -17.52
C GLY A 284 16.24 12.49 -16.94
N SER A 285 17.10 11.83 -16.15
CA SER A 285 16.71 10.62 -15.42
C SER A 285 15.61 10.89 -14.39
N VAL A 286 14.90 9.84 -13.97
CA VAL A 286 13.78 9.93 -13.03
C VAL A 286 13.98 8.97 -11.85
N ILE A 287 13.76 9.45 -10.63
CA ILE A 287 13.67 8.64 -9.42
C ILE A 287 12.24 8.72 -8.91
N VAL A 288 11.60 7.57 -8.68
CA VAL A 288 10.31 7.48 -7.96
C VAL A 288 10.55 6.87 -6.60
N ASP A 289 10.40 7.69 -5.57
CA ASP A 289 10.64 7.29 -4.19
C ASP A 289 9.34 6.92 -3.49
N MET A 290 9.00 5.63 -3.49
CA MET A 290 7.75 5.15 -2.90
C MET A 290 7.80 5.13 -1.37
N ALA A 291 8.96 5.35 -0.76
CA ALA A 291 9.15 5.35 0.69
C ALA A 291 9.16 6.76 1.30
N VAL A 292 8.80 7.78 0.53
CA VAL A 292 8.87 9.20 0.92
C VAL A 292 8.09 9.53 2.20
N GLU A 293 6.95 8.86 2.45
CA GLU A 293 6.15 9.04 3.68
C GLU A 293 6.91 8.61 4.95
N ALA A 294 7.92 7.76 4.82
CA ALA A 294 8.77 7.29 5.92
C ALA A 294 10.18 7.90 5.89
N GLY A 295 10.38 9.00 5.15
CA GLY A 295 11.65 9.70 5.01
C GLY A 295 12.35 9.52 3.65
N GLY A 296 11.90 8.58 2.83
CA GLY A 296 12.42 8.33 1.49
C GLY A 296 13.69 7.48 1.44
N ASN A 297 13.86 6.73 0.35
CA ASN A 297 15.13 6.05 0.06
C ASN A 297 16.17 6.96 -0.61
N CYS A 298 15.76 8.15 -1.04
CA CYS A 298 16.62 9.21 -1.56
C CYS A 298 16.44 10.48 -0.71
N PRO A 299 17.49 11.01 -0.04
CA PRO A 299 17.40 12.19 0.82
C PRO A 299 16.96 13.48 0.08
N LEU A 300 17.05 13.47 -1.25
CA LEU A 300 16.66 14.59 -2.10
C LEU A 300 15.16 14.58 -2.45
N SER A 301 14.45 13.48 -2.17
CA SER A 301 13.00 13.38 -2.36
C SER A 301 12.26 14.31 -1.41
N GLU A 302 11.19 14.93 -1.88
CA GLU A 302 10.34 15.81 -1.08
C GLU A 302 8.91 15.29 -1.08
N LEU A 303 8.32 15.16 0.12
CA LEU A 303 6.98 14.63 0.30
C LEU A 303 5.94 15.46 -0.47
N ASN A 304 5.13 14.77 -1.26
CA ASN A 304 4.09 15.33 -2.13
C ASN A 304 4.59 16.30 -3.20
N GLN A 305 5.85 16.17 -3.62
CA GLN A 305 6.42 16.99 -4.67
C GLN A 305 7.12 16.17 -5.77
N THR A 306 7.20 16.79 -6.96
CA THR A 306 8.13 16.38 -8.01
C THR A 306 9.15 17.49 -8.18
N VAL A 307 10.39 17.25 -7.76
CA VAL A 307 11.47 18.25 -7.79
C VAL A 307 12.52 17.87 -8.83
N VAL A 308 13.29 18.85 -9.30
CA VAL A 308 14.45 18.60 -10.17
C VAL A 308 15.71 19.01 -9.41
N LYS A 309 16.61 18.05 -9.19
CA LYS A 309 17.90 18.29 -8.52
C LYS A 309 18.99 17.62 -9.33
N HIS A 310 20.09 18.34 -9.59
CA HIS A 310 21.21 17.85 -10.41
C HIS A 310 20.80 17.36 -11.80
N GLY A 311 19.74 17.94 -12.38
CA GLY A 311 19.17 17.52 -13.67
C GLY A 311 18.38 16.21 -13.63
N VAL A 312 18.14 15.63 -12.45
CA VAL A 312 17.32 14.42 -12.24
C VAL A 312 15.97 14.82 -11.67
N HIS A 313 14.89 14.22 -12.17
CA HIS A 313 13.55 14.39 -11.62
C HIS A 313 13.34 13.44 -10.45
N LEU A 314 12.90 13.94 -9.29
CA LEU A 314 12.59 13.14 -8.12
C LEU A 314 11.11 13.26 -7.80
N ILE A 315 10.39 12.14 -7.91
CA ILE A 315 8.97 12.02 -7.65
C ILE A 315 8.78 11.44 -6.24
N GLY A 316 8.40 12.30 -5.29
CA GLY A 316 8.13 11.94 -3.90
C GLY A 316 6.65 12.04 -3.56
N ILE A 317 5.77 11.45 -4.37
CA ILE A 317 4.31 11.52 -4.16
C ILE A 317 3.84 10.40 -3.22
N ALA A 318 3.18 10.78 -2.14
CA ALA A 318 2.54 9.86 -1.19
C ALA A 318 1.27 9.22 -1.77
N ASN A 319 0.73 8.22 -1.06
CA ASN A 319 -0.56 7.59 -1.41
C ASN A 319 -0.71 7.24 -2.90
N LEU A 320 0.30 6.60 -3.50
CA LEU A 320 0.23 6.16 -4.90
C LEU A 320 -1.02 5.32 -5.24
N PRO A 321 -1.55 4.45 -4.35
CA PRO A 321 -2.82 3.77 -4.59
C PRO A 321 -4.00 4.73 -4.81
N GLY A 322 -4.03 5.88 -4.12
CA GLY A 322 -5.03 6.93 -4.33
C GLY A 322 -5.01 7.52 -5.75
N LEU A 323 -3.87 7.48 -6.44
CA LEU A 323 -3.79 7.93 -7.83
C LEU A 323 -4.34 6.90 -8.83
N VAL A 324 -4.85 5.76 -8.34
CA VAL A 324 -5.54 4.68 -9.07
C VAL A 324 -6.78 4.24 -8.26
N ALA A 325 -7.50 5.21 -7.71
CA ALA A 325 -8.52 4.99 -6.70
C ALA A 325 -9.64 4.01 -7.09
N ALA A 326 -10.02 3.92 -8.36
CA ALA A 326 -11.07 2.99 -8.82
C ALA A 326 -10.70 1.52 -8.55
N ASP A 327 -9.53 1.08 -9.04
CA ASP A 327 -9.04 -0.28 -8.80
C ASP A 327 -8.61 -0.48 -7.35
N ALA A 328 -8.00 0.54 -6.74
CA ALA A 328 -7.57 0.50 -5.35
C ALA A 328 -8.73 0.28 -4.39
N SER A 329 -9.83 1.01 -4.57
CA SER A 329 -11.04 0.85 -3.77
C SER A 329 -11.69 -0.50 -4.01
N THR A 330 -11.71 -0.98 -5.25
CA THR A 330 -12.28 -2.30 -5.60
C THR A 330 -11.55 -3.43 -4.89
N LEU A 331 -10.21 -3.44 -4.96
CA LEU A 331 -9.42 -4.48 -4.30
C LEU A 331 -9.46 -4.35 -2.78
N TYR A 332 -9.35 -3.14 -2.24
CA TYR A 332 -9.42 -2.88 -0.81
C TYR A 332 -10.77 -3.28 -0.21
N ALA A 333 -11.88 -2.93 -0.87
CA ALA A 333 -13.23 -3.32 -0.44
C ALA A 333 -13.41 -4.84 -0.40
N ARG A 334 -12.87 -5.57 -1.39
CA ARG A 334 -12.89 -7.04 -1.39
C ARG A 334 -12.06 -7.62 -0.24
N ASN A 335 -10.89 -7.05 0.05
CA ASN A 335 -10.08 -7.47 1.20
C ASN A 335 -10.85 -7.29 2.51
N LEU A 336 -11.45 -6.11 2.74
CA LEU A 336 -12.26 -5.84 3.93
C LEU A 336 -13.46 -6.77 4.03
N MET A 337 -14.16 -7.02 2.93
CA MET A 337 -15.30 -7.95 2.91
C MET A 337 -14.88 -9.38 3.26
N ASN A 338 -13.77 -9.87 2.69
CA ASN A 338 -13.27 -11.21 2.99
C ASN A 338 -12.92 -11.35 4.48
N PHE A 339 -12.33 -10.32 5.07
CA PHE A 339 -12.00 -10.30 6.50
C PHE A 339 -13.26 -10.20 7.37
N LEU A 340 -14.17 -9.27 7.04
CA LEU A 340 -15.42 -9.08 7.77
C LEU A 340 -16.28 -10.35 7.77
N ASN A 341 -16.28 -11.12 6.67
CA ASN A 341 -16.99 -12.39 6.58
C ASN A 341 -16.51 -13.46 7.58
N LEU A 342 -15.28 -13.34 8.13
CA LEU A 342 -14.85 -14.22 9.22
C LEU A 342 -15.61 -13.94 10.53
N MET A 343 -16.14 -12.73 10.68
CA MET A 343 -16.82 -12.25 11.88
C MET A 343 -18.34 -12.20 11.74
N LEU A 344 -18.90 -12.64 10.61
CA LEU A 344 -20.34 -12.61 10.36
C LEU A 344 -20.88 -14.03 10.22
N ASP A 345 -21.96 -14.33 10.94
CA ASP A 345 -22.67 -15.58 10.76
C ASP A 345 -23.30 -15.63 9.34
N PRO A 346 -23.03 -16.65 8.51
CA PRO A 346 -23.53 -16.69 7.13
C PRO A 346 -25.06 -16.80 6.99
N ALA A 347 -25.76 -17.23 8.05
CA ALA A 347 -27.21 -17.45 8.04
C ALA A 347 -27.96 -16.27 8.67
N SER A 348 -27.59 -15.85 9.87
CA SER A 348 -28.24 -14.76 10.60
C SER A 348 -27.64 -13.38 10.31
N GLY A 349 -26.38 -13.36 9.85
CA GLY A 349 -25.59 -12.13 9.71
C GLY A 349 -25.27 -11.44 11.02
N GLU A 350 -25.41 -12.13 12.14
CA GLU A 350 -24.98 -11.62 13.44
C GLU A 350 -23.45 -11.54 13.49
N LEU A 351 -22.97 -10.54 14.21
CA LEU A 351 -21.54 -10.36 14.44
C LEU A 351 -21.06 -11.37 15.50
N LYS A 352 -20.13 -12.23 15.12
CA LYS A 352 -19.48 -13.21 15.98
C LYS A 352 -17.96 -13.08 15.86
N ILE A 353 -17.36 -12.43 16.84
CA ILE A 353 -15.90 -12.24 16.90
C ILE A 353 -15.28 -13.44 17.63
N ASP A 354 -14.74 -14.39 16.87
CA ASP A 354 -13.96 -15.50 17.43
C ASP A 354 -12.51 -15.05 17.68
N ARG A 355 -12.21 -14.64 18.92
CA ARG A 355 -10.86 -14.21 19.32
C ARG A 355 -9.83 -15.34 19.33
N THR A 356 -10.24 -16.59 19.12
CA THR A 356 -9.31 -17.73 19.00
C THR A 356 -8.81 -17.94 17.57
N ASP A 357 -9.47 -17.34 16.57
CA ASP A 357 -8.95 -17.33 15.20
C ASP A 357 -7.72 -16.42 15.12
N GLU A 358 -6.57 -16.97 14.69
CA GLU A 358 -5.29 -16.26 14.56
C GLU A 358 -5.35 -15.00 13.68
N ILE A 359 -6.23 -14.93 12.66
CA ILE A 359 -6.39 -13.75 11.80
C ILE A 359 -7.09 -12.64 12.58
N ILE A 360 -8.18 -12.98 13.27
CA ILE A 360 -8.94 -12.04 14.09
C ILE A 360 -8.07 -11.56 15.26
N ALA A 361 -7.40 -12.47 15.96
CA ALA A 361 -6.51 -12.15 17.06
C ALA A 361 -5.33 -11.27 16.63
N GLY A 362 -4.68 -11.61 15.51
CA GLY A 362 -3.52 -10.86 15.00
C GLY A 362 -3.87 -9.43 14.57
N THR A 363 -5.05 -9.23 13.99
CA THR A 363 -5.52 -7.91 13.52
C THR A 363 -6.17 -7.06 14.61
N LEU A 364 -6.66 -7.67 15.69
CA LEU A 364 -7.29 -6.94 16.79
C LEU A 364 -6.28 -5.93 17.39
N LEU A 365 -6.70 -4.67 17.43
CA LEU A 365 -5.92 -3.56 17.95
C LEU A 365 -6.39 -3.18 19.36
N CYS A 366 -7.70 -3.03 19.53
CA CYS A 366 -8.34 -2.77 20.82
C CYS A 366 -9.77 -3.32 20.82
N GLY A 367 -10.33 -3.58 22.00
CA GLY A 367 -11.72 -3.96 22.16
C GLY A 367 -12.12 -4.16 23.62
N GLY A 368 -13.33 -3.72 23.99
CA GLY A 368 -13.79 -3.77 25.38
C GLY A 368 -13.11 -2.74 26.30
N GLY A 369 -12.63 -1.62 25.74
CA GLY A 369 -11.91 -0.58 26.50
C GLY A 369 -10.45 -0.91 26.79
N GLU A 370 -9.93 -2.02 26.26
CA GLU A 370 -8.55 -2.45 26.46
C GLU A 370 -7.81 -2.57 25.13
N ILE A 371 -6.51 -2.29 25.15
CA ILE A 371 -5.60 -2.57 24.04
C ILE A 371 -5.43 -4.09 23.97
N ALA A 372 -5.51 -4.66 22.78
CA ALA A 372 -5.30 -6.10 22.61
C ALA A 372 -3.85 -6.47 22.94
N ALA A 373 -3.64 -7.61 23.59
CA ALA A 373 -2.31 -8.11 23.87
C ALA A 373 -1.53 -8.27 22.55
N THR A 374 -0.34 -7.67 22.48
CA THR A 374 0.58 -7.87 21.36
C THR A 374 1.08 -9.32 21.39
N SER A 375 0.62 -10.13 20.43
CA SER A 375 1.19 -11.44 20.10
C SER A 375 2.54 -11.32 19.42
#